data_AF-A0A1F9D6J9-F1
#
_entry.id   AF-A0A1F9D6J9-F1
#
_cell.length_a   1.000
_cell.length_b   1.000
_cell.length_c   1.000
_cell.angle_alpha   90.00
_cell.angle_beta   90.00
_cell.angle_gamma   90.00
#
_symmetry.space_group_name_H-M   'P 1'
#
loop_
_entity.id
_entity.type
_entity.pdbx_description
1 polymer ?
#
loop_
_entity_poly.entity_id
_entity_poly.type
_entity_poly.pdbx_seq_one_letter_code
_entity_poly.pdbx_strand_id
1 'polypeptide(L)'
;MRKLFILLILLVFYVPSYGATVYKWVDKEGVVNFTDDLSKVPPSYRNRVEVEERKDVKEEVAPPPSQAATRGTEPEEIKADIYGRDESWWREKVRLWKERLKEATEKYEAAEKRYTEKSDELSRRRFGSPTQYKMNIIELDRTREEKEKYQAQISEANEMLEKLSKEAKETKADPAWLE
;
A
#
# COMPACT_ATOMS: atom_id res chain seq x y z
N MET A 1 -3.12 -41.88 -29.99
CA MET A 1 -2.12 -41.18 -29.14
C MET A 1 -2.53 -39.76 -28.75
N ARG A 2 -2.85 -38.84 -29.68
CA ARG A 2 -3.18 -37.43 -29.35
C ARG A 2 -4.38 -37.25 -28.40
N LYS A 3 -5.46 -38.03 -28.58
CA LYS A 3 -6.63 -37.99 -27.69
C LYS A 3 -6.34 -38.50 -26.27
N LEU A 4 -5.42 -39.45 -26.14
CA LEU A 4 -4.98 -40.00 -24.85
C LEU A 4 -4.13 -38.97 -24.09
N PHE A 5 -3.30 -38.21 -24.81
CA PHE A 5 -2.52 -37.10 -24.25
C PHE A 5 -3.41 -35.96 -23.76
N ILE A 6 -4.46 -35.61 -24.51
CA ILE A 6 -5.44 -34.58 -24.10
C ILE A 6 -6.22 -35.03 -22.86
N LEU A 7 -6.60 -36.31 -22.78
CA LEU A 7 -7.31 -36.86 -21.63
C LEU A 7 -6.41 -36.92 -20.38
N LEU A 8 -5.12 -37.19 -20.56
CA LEU A 8 -4.12 -37.13 -19.48
C LEU A 8 -3.93 -35.69 -18.96
N ILE A 9 -3.88 -34.69 -19.85
CA ILE A 9 -3.75 -33.28 -19.48
C ILE A 9 -4.99 -32.81 -18.71
N LEU A 10 -6.20 -33.20 -19.14
CA LEU A 10 -7.44 -32.87 -18.43
C LEU A 10 -7.50 -33.44 -17.00
N LEU A 11 -6.88 -34.59 -16.76
CA LEU A 11 -6.86 -35.21 -15.43
C LEU A 11 -5.95 -34.49 -14.44
N VAL A 12 -4.89 -33.82 -14.90
CA VAL A 12 -3.94 -33.08 -14.04
C VAL A 12 -4.57 -31.80 -13.47
N PHE A 13 -5.57 -31.22 -14.13
CA PHE A 13 -6.27 -30.03 -13.65
C PHE A 13 -7.42 -30.33 -12.68
N TYR A 14 -7.72 -31.60 -12.41
CA TYR A 14 -8.76 -31.99 -11.46
C TYR A 14 -8.15 -32.18 -10.05
N VAL A 15 -7.69 -31.09 -9.44
CA VAL A 15 -7.30 -31.11 -8.02
C VAL A 15 -8.51 -30.65 -7.20
N PRO A 16 -9.14 -31.53 -6.39
CA PRO A 16 -10.16 -31.10 -5.46
C PRO A 16 -9.53 -30.15 -4.43
N SER A 17 -9.94 -28.88 -4.47
CA SER A 17 -9.63 -27.90 -3.44
C SER A 17 -10.48 -28.22 -2.21
N TYR A 18 -9.89 -28.88 -1.22
CA TYR A 18 -10.52 -29.01 0.10
C TYR A 18 -10.49 -27.65 0.79
N GLY A 19 -11.66 -27.05 1.01
CA GLY A 19 -11.77 -25.82 1.80
C GLY A 19 -11.31 -26.10 3.23
N ALA A 20 -10.28 -25.39 3.69
CA ALA A 20 -9.86 -25.46 5.08
C ALA A 20 -10.96 -24.87 5.97
N THR A 21 -11.38 -25.62 6.99
CA THR A 21 -12.30 -25.13 8.02
C THR A 21 -11.55 -24.16 8.92
N VAL A 22 -11.98 -22.91 8.96
CA VAL A 22 -11.39 -21.89 9.83
C VAL A 22 -12.36 -21.62 10.98
N TYR A 23 -11.85 -21.75 12.19
CA TYR A 23 -12.55 -21.47 13.43
C TYR A 23 -12.24 -20.05 13.88
N LYS A 24 -13.29 -19.28 14.16
CA LYS A 24 -13.21 -17.91 14.64
C LYS A 24 -13.85 -17.80 16.02
N TRP A 25 -13.19 -17.12 16.95
CA TRP A 25 -13.77 -16.78 18.25
C TRP A 25 -13.28 -15.44 18.79
N VAL A 26 -14.07 -14.83 19.66
CA VAL A 26 -13.71 -13.62 20.41
C VAL A 26 -13.38 -14.01 21.84
N ASP A 27 -12.22 -13.58 22.33
CA ASP A 27 -11.81 -13.84 23.71
C ASP A 27 -12.41 -12.83 24.71
N LYS A 28 -12.03 -12.95 25.98
CA LYS A 28 -12.50 -12.07 27.07
C LYS A 28 -12.01 -10.63 26.94
N GLU A 29 -10.93 -10.39 26.20
CA GLU A 29 -10.36 -9.06 25.96
C GLU A 29 -10.96 -8.42 24.70
N GLY A 30 -11.85 -9.13 24.00
CA GLY A 30 -12.50 -8.65 22.78
C GLY A 30 -11.65 -8.88 21.52
N VAL A 31 -10.56 -9.64 21.60
CA VAL A 31 -9.68 -9.89 20.46
C VAL A 31 -10.22 -11.05 19.62
N VAL A 32 -10.31 -10.82 18.30
CA VAL A 32 -10.76 -11.83 17.33
C VAL A 32 -9.58 -12.75 16.98
N ASN A 33 -9.76 -14.04 17.20
CA ASN A 33 -8.74 -15.07 16.95
C ASN A 33 -9.22 -16.04 15.86
N PHE A 34 -8.27 -16.58 15.09
CA PHE A 34 -8.51 -17.53 14.00
C PHE A 34 -7.63 -18.75 14.14
N THR A 35 -8.17 -19.94 13.89
CA THR A 35 -7.38 -21.18 13.82
C THR A 35 -7.98 -22.19 12.86
N ASP A 36 -7.14 -23.01 12.25
CA ASP A 36 -7.49 -24.13 11.39
C ASP A 36 -7.74 -25.43 12.18
N ASP A 37 -7.48 -25.42 13.50
CA ASP A 37 -7.55 -26.59 14.37
C ASP A 37 -8.39 -26.30 15.62
N LEU A 38 -9.53 -27.00 15.75
CA LEU A 38 -10.46 -26.85 16.87
C LEU A 38 -9.80 -27.12 18.23
N SER A 39 -8.75 -27.95 18.29
CA SER A 39 -8.05 -28.27 19.53
C SER A 39 -7.35 -27.05 20.12
N LYS A 40 -6.93 -26.10 19.28
CA LYS A 40 -6.27 -24.84 19.67
C LYS A 40 -7.26 -23.80 20.19
N VAL A 41 -8.56 -23.99 19.97
CA VAL A 41 -9.59 -23.15 20.58
C VAL A 41 -9.71 -23.51 22.07
N PRO A 42 -9.53 -22.55 22.99
CA PRO A 42 -9.64 -22.81 24.42
C PRO A 42 -11.04 -23.38 24.76
N PRO A 43 -11.15 -24.37 25.68
CA PRO A 43 -12.40 -25.06 25.96
C PRO A 43 -13.58 -24.14 26.31
N SER A 44 -13.30 -22.99 26.94
CA SER A 44 -14.29 -21.98 27.31
C SER A 44 -14.99 -21.32 26.13
N TYR A 45 -14.37 -21.31 24.95
CA TYR A 45 -14.90 -20.63 23.75
C TYR A 45 -15.44 -21.60 22.71
N ARG A 46 -15.24 -22.93 22.86
CA ARG A 46 -15.67 -23.95 21.89
C ARG A 46 -17.17 -23.93 21.59
N ASN A 47 -18.00 -23.55 22.57
CA ASN A 47 -19.46 -23.43 22.39
C ASN A 47 -19.89 -22.13 21.70
N ARG A 48 -18.95 -21.23 21.38
CA ARG A 48 -19.16 -19.92 20.74
C ARG A 48 -18.34 -19.77 19.46
N VAL A 49 -17.84 -20.88 18.92
CA VAL A 49 -17.06 -20.88 17.68
C VAL A 49 -18.02 -20.82 16.50
N GLU A 50 -17.85 -19.80 15.67
CA GLU A 50 -18.45 -19.77 14.34
C GLU A 50 -17.55 -20.60 13.41
N VAL A 51 -18.14 -21.61 12.78
CA VAL A 51 -17.46 -22.47 11.80
C VAL A 51 -17.75 -21.88 10.42
N GLU A 52 -16.78 -21.15 9.86
CA GLU A 52 -16.89 -20.70 8.47
C GLU A 52 -16.45 -21.83 7.54
N GLU A 53 -17.40 -22.67 7.13
CA GLU A 53 -17.24 -23.46 5.91
C GLU A 53 -17.38 -22.51 4.72
N ARG A 54 -16.33 -22.30 3.92
CA ARG A 54 -16.44 -21.60 2.64
C ARG A 54 -17.37 -22.40 1.70
N LYS A 55 -18.67 -22.12 1.78
CA LYS A 55 -19.66 -22.49 0.77
C LYS A 55 -19.82 -21.30 -0.16
N ASP A 56 -19.42 -21.47 -1.42
CA ASP A 56 -19.75 -20.57 -2.52
C ASP A 56 -21.28 -20.44 -2.66
N VAL A 57 -21.94 -19.53 -1.94
CA VAL A 57 -23.34 -19.14 -2.20
C VAL A 57 -23.61 -17.69 -1.80
N LYS A 58 -23.86 -16.88 -2.83
CA LYS A 58 -24.94 -15.89 -2.97
C LYS A 58 -25.42 -15.18 -1.69
N GLU A 59 -25.06 -13.90 -1.64
CA GLU A 59 -25.57 -12.84 -0.79
C GLU A 59 -27.11 -12.84 -0.71
N GLU A 60 -27.66 -13.20 0.45
CA GLU A 60 -29.03 -12.89 0.84
C GLU A 60 -29.00 -12.49 2.32
N VAL A 61 -28.92 -11.18 2.56
CA VAL A 61 -28.87 -10.57 3.89
C VAL A 61 -30.28 -10.52 4.48
N ALA A 62 -30.55 -11.35 5.48
CA ALA A 62 -31.63 -11.11 6.43
C ALA A 62 -31.06 -10.36 7.65
N PRO A 63 -31.74 -9.32 8.17
CA PRO A 63 -31.24 -8.57 9.32
C PRO A 63 -31.48 -9.34 10.64
N PRO A 64 -30.52 -9.35 11.60
CA PRO A 64 -30.75 -9.92 12.92
C PRO A 64 -31.59 -8.98 13.82
N PRO A 65 -32.31 -9.52 14.81
CA PRO A 65 -33.17 -8.73 15.68
C PRO A 65 -32.36 -7.91 16.69
N SER A 66 -32.72 -6.62 16.73
CA SER A 66 -32.30 -5.63 17.71
C SER A 66 -32.58 -6.07 19.15
N GLN A 67 -31.56 -6.01 20.01
CA GLN A 67 -31.74 -5.76 21.45
C GLN A 67 -30.90 -4.56 21.84
N ALA A 68 -31.61 -3.55 22.35
CA ALA A 68 -31.12 -2.24 22.70
C ALA A 68 -30.34 -2.24 24.03
N ALA A 69 -29.36 -1.31 24.08
CA ALA A 69 -29.03 -0.44 25.20
C ALA A 69 -27.57 -0.52 25.68
N THR A 70 -26.68 0.17 24.97
CA THR A 70 -25.77 1.13 25.61
C THR A 70 -25.63 2.35 24.70
N ARG A 71 -26.13 3.50 25.15
CA ARG A 71 -25.89 4.79 24.52
C ARG A 71 -24.42 5.15 24.71
N GLY A 72 -23.74 5.56 23.65
CA GLY A 72 -22.64 6.52 23.80
C GLY A 72 -21.35 6.28 23.03
N THR A 73 -21.32 5.40 22.03
CA THR A 73 -20.43 5.59 20.88
C THR A 73 -21.22 5.00 19.71
N GLU A 74 -21.59 5.85 18.76
CA GLU A 74 -21.90 5.41 17.40
C GLU A 74 -20.84 4.34 17.04
N PRO A 75 -21.18 3.16 16.53
CA PRO A 75 -20.15 2.32 15.97
C PRO A 75 -19.57 3.19 14.86
N GLU A 76 -18.42 3.81 15.12
CA GLU A 76 -17.45 4.09 14.08
C GLU A 76 -17.34 2.74 13.40
N GLU A 77 -18.14 2.56 12.33
CA GLU A 77 -17.96 1.50 11.38
C GLU A 77 -16.46 1.51 11.19
N ILE A 78 -15.78 0.45 11.64
CA ILE A 78 -14.35 0.33 11.41
C ILE A 78 -14.30 0.23 9.90
N LYS A 79 -14.20 1.38 9.24
CA LYS A 79 -14.11 1.53 7.81
C LYS A 79 -12.71 1.05 7.52
N ALA A 80 -12.59 -0.26 7.47
CA ALA A 80 -11.41 -0.95 7.08
C ALA A 80 -11.59 -1.35 5.63
N ASP A 81 -10.50 -1.33 4.89
CA ASP A 81 -10.49 -1.85 3.53
C ASP A 81 -10.68 -3.38 3.53
N ILE A 82 -10.74 -3.98 2.33
CA ILE A 82 -10.91 -5.45 2.15
C ILE A 82 -9.85 -6.27 2.93
N TYR A 83 -8.72 -5.67 3.30
CA TYR A 83 -7.63 -6.31 4.04
C TYR A 83 -7.61 -5.95 5.54
N GLY A 84 -8.60 -5.23 6.06
CA GLY A 84 -8.64 -4.82 7.46
C GLY A 84 -7.78 -3.58 7.77
N ARG A 85 -7.29 -2.85 6.75
CA ARG A 85 -6.49 -1.63 6.94
C ARG A 85 -7.39 -0.43 7.17
N ASP A 86 -7.12 0.27 8.26
CA ASP A 86 -7.87 1.47 8.64
C ASP A 86 -7.31 2.75 8.00
N GLU A 87 -8.01 3.86 8.24
CA GLU A 87 -7.63 5.20 7.82
C GLU A 87 -6.21 5.59 8.26
N SER A 88 -5.78 5.20 9.45
CA SER A 88 -4.48 5.57 10.00
C SER A 88 -3.34 4.97 9.17
N TRP A 89 -3.52 3.74 8.70
CA TRP A 89 -2.55 3.08 7.82
C TRP A 89 -2.40 3.83 6.49
N TRP A 90 -3.52 4.19 5.85
CA TRP A 90 -3.52 4.92 4.59
C TRP A 90 -2.92 6.31 4.74
N ARG A 91 -3.33 7.05 5.77
CA ARG A 91 -2.82 8.39 6.08
C ARG A 91 -1.32 8.37 6.36
N GLU A 92 -0.83 7.40 7.13
CA GLU A 92 0.59 7.29 7.44
C GLU A 92 1.42 7.04 6.18
N LYS A 93 0.97 6.15 5.30
CA LYS A 93 1.65 5.87 4.02
C LYS A 93 1.66 7.08 3.11
N VAL A 94 0.53 7.76 2.97
CA VAL A 94 0.44 8.98 2.17
C VAL A 94 1.30 10.09 2.74
N ARG A 95 1.28 10.28 4.07
CA ARG A 95 2.12 11.26 4.76
C ARG A 95 3.60 11.03 4.49
N LEU A 96 4.06 9.79 4.61
CA LEU A 96 5.45 9.42 4.35
C LEU A 96 5.89 9.78 2.92
N TRP A 97 5.07 9.47 1.93
CA TRP A 97 5.39 9.79 0.53
C TRP A 97 5.25 11.28 0.22
N LYS A 98 4.29 11.99 0.82
CA LYS A 98 4.18 13.46 0.72
C LYS A 98 5.39 14.15 1.33
N GLU A 99 5.90 13.67 2.47
CA GLU A 99 7.11 14.20 3.11
C GLU A 99 8.35 13.97 2.23
N ARG A 100 8.52 12.76 1.69
CA ARG A 100 9.59 12.46 0.72
C ARG A 100 9.50 13.32 -0.52
N LEU A 101 8.29 13.51 -1.06
CA LEU A 101 8.04 14.38 -2.21
C LEU A 101 8.47 15.81 -1.91
N LYS A 102 8.07 16.34 -0.75
CA LYS A 102 8.45 17.68 -0.30
C LYS A 102 9.97 17.82 -0.17
N GLU A 103 10.62 16.90 0.53
CA GLU A 103 12.07 16.93 0.74
C GLU A 103 12.83 16.85 -0.60
N ALA A 104 12.42 15.95 -1.50
CA ALA A 104 13.03 15.83 -2.82
C ALA A 104 12.81 17.09 -3.67
N THR A 105 11.65 17.74 -3.54
CA THR A 105 11.33 19.00 -4.23
C THR A 105 12.20 20.15 -3.72
N GLU A 106 12.34 20.32 -2.40
CA GLU A 106 13.22 21.33 -1.81
C GLU A 106 14.68 21.13 -2.24
N LYS A 107 15.15 19.88 -2.26
CA LYS A 107 16.50 19.53 -2.74
C LYS A 107 16.67 19.81 -4.23
N TYR A 108 15.66 19.50 -5.05
CA TYR A 108 15.65 19.80 -6.47
C TYR A 108 15.75 21.30 -6.72
N GLU A 109 14.92 22.11 -6.05
CA GLU A 109 14.93 23.57 -6.18
C GLU A 109 16.27 24.18 -5.73
N ALA A 110 16.84 23.66 -4.64
CA ALA A 110 18.16 24.09 -4.18
C ALA A 110 19.26 23.75 -5.20
N ALA A 111 19.22 22.55 -5.79
CA ALA A 111 20.14 22.13 -6.85
C ALA A 111 19.94 22.94 -8.13
N GLU A 112 18.70 23.29 -8.47
CA GLU A 112 18.37 24.17 -9.59
C GLU A 112 18.96 25.56 -9.42
N LYS A 113 18.77 26.19 -8.26
CA LYS A 113 19.37 27.50 -7.96
C LYS A 113 20.89 27.47 -8.10
N ARG A 114 21.55 26.43 -7.57
CA ARG A 114 23.00 26.24 -7.70
C ARG A 114 23.42 26.06 -9.16
N TYR A 115 22.66 25.28 -9.93
CA TYR A 115 22.93 25.08 -11.35
C TYR A 115 22.85 26.40 -12.11
N THR A 116 21.77 27.16 -11.91
CA THR A 116 21.57 28.45 -12.56
C THR A 116 22.67 29.43 -12.19
N GLU A 117 23.00 29.57 -10.90
CA GLU A 117 24.07 30.45 -10.42
C GLU A 117 25.44 30.08 -11.03
N LYS A 118 25.78 28.79 -11.05
CA LYS A 118 27.02 28.31 -11.69
C LYS A 118 27.03 28.52 -13.21
N SER A 119 25.89 28.32 -13.88
CA SER A 119 25.77 28.56 -15.31
C SER A 119 25.93 30.04 -15.65
N ASP A 120 25.37 30.92 -14.81
CA ASP A 120 25.48 32.36 -14.93
C ASP A 120 26.91 32.83 -14.68
N GLU A 121 27.58 32.30 -13.64
CA GLU A 121 28.99 32.59 -13.36
C GLU A 121 29.88 32.21 -14.54
N LEU A 122 29.66 31.03 -15.13
CA LEU A 122 30.39 30.57 -16.30
C LEU A 122 30.15 31.47 -17.52
N SER A 123 28.90 31.89 -17.74
CA SER A 123 28.55 32.81 -18.83
C SER A 123 29.18 34.21 -18.65
N ARG A 124 29.24 34.70 -17.40
CA ARG A 124 29.84 36.00 -17.07
C ARG A 124 31.37 35.97 -17.15
N ARG A 125 32.04 34.88 -16.75
CA ARG A 125 33.49 34.70 -16.93
C ARG A 125 33.81 34.24 -18.36
N ARG A 126 33.69 35.19 -19.30
CA ARG A 126 34.01 34.98 -20.73
C ARG A 126 35.50 34.61 -20.98
N PHE A 127 36.39 34.87 -20.03
CA PHE A 127 37.82 34.57 -20.12
C PHE A 127 38.35 34.02 -18.79
N GLY A 128 39.02 32.86 -18.84
CA GLY A 128 39.61 32.18 -17.69
C GLY A 128 40.66 31.16 -18.16
N SER A 129 41.42 30.56 -17.25
CA SER A 129 42.38 29.52 -17.64
C SER A 129 41.63 28.28 -18.18
N PRO A 130 42.18 27.57 -19.19
CA PRO A 130 41.53 26.35 -19.72
C PRO A 130 41.22 25.31 -18.62
N THR A 131 42.07 25.22 -17.61
CA THR A 131 41.90 24.33 -16.46
C THR A 131 40.69 24.74 -15.61
N GLN A 132 40.53 26.03 -15.30
CA GLN A 132 39.38 26.53 -14.53
C GLN A 132 38.07 26.32 -15.27
N TYR A 133 38.06 26.60 -16.58
CA TYR A 133 36.88 26.36 -17.41
C TYR A 133 36.45 24.89 -17.36
N LYS A 134 37.41 23.97 -17.53
CA LYS A 134 37.14 22.52 -17.43
C LYS A 134 36.59 22.12 -16.07
N MET A 135 37.12 22.67 -14.98
CA MET A 135 36.62 22.40 -13.63
C MET A 135 35.17 22.87 -13.44
N ASN A 136 34.83 24.07 -13.91
CA ASN A 136 33.48 24.61 -13.82
C ASN A 136 32.47 23.76 -14.60
N ILE A 137 32.84 23.27 -15.80
CA ILE A 137 32.00 22.36 -16.58
C ILE A 137 31.74 21.06 -15.80
N ILE A 138 32.77 20.45 -15.22
CA ILE A 138 32.61 19.23 -14.42
C ILE A 138 31.69 19.47 -13.22
N GLU A 139 31.80 20.62 -12.55
CA GLU A 139 30.91 20.97 -11.45
C GLU A 139 29.46 21.22 -11.88
N LEU A 140 29.27 21.81 -13.06
CA LEU A 140 27.96 22.01 -13.65
C LEU A 140 27.30 20.67 -13.98
N ASP A 141 28.05 19.74 -14.57
CA ASP A 141 27.60 18.37 -14.85
C ASP A 141 27.23 17.63 -13.55
N ARG A 142 28.05 17.73 -12.50
CA ARG A 142 27.69 17.16 -11.18
C ARG A 142 26.39 17.71 -10.62
N THR A 143 26.20 19.02 -10.70
CA THR A 143 24.98 19.68 -10.21
C THR A 143 23.77 19.24 -11.03
N ARG A 144 23.94 19.05 -12.35
CA ARG A 144 22.93 18.48 -13.23
C ARG A 144 22.57 17.05 -12.84
N GLU A 145 23.56 16.19 -12.61
CA GLU A 145 23.33 14.81 -12.15
C GLU A 145 22.57 14.78 -10.81
N GLU A 146 22.89 15.68 -9.88
CA GLU A 146 22.14 15.84 -8.63
C GLU A 146 20.67 16.24 -8.88
N LYS A 147 20.42 17.20 -9.78
CA LYS A 147 19.04 17.55 -10.18
C LYS A 147 18.30 16.35 -10.74
N GLU A 148 18.92 15.60 -11.64
CA GLU A 148 18.32 14.41 -12.27
C GLU A 148 17.97 13.34 -11.21
N LYS A 149 18.82 13.15 -10.19
CA LYS A 149 18.53 12.26 -9.05
C LYS A 149 17.30 12.70 -8.25
N TYR A 150 17.20 13.99 -7.89
CA TYR A 150 16.04 14.49 -7.15
C TYR A 150 14.77 14.46 -8.00
N GLN A 151 14.88 14.73 -9.30
CA GLN A 151 13.75 14.58 -10.22
C GLN A 151 13.25 13.15 -10.29
N ALA A 152 14.16 12.16 -10.30
CA ALA A 152 13.78 10.75 -10.22
C ALA A 152 13.06 10.43 -8.89
N GLN A 153 13.54 10.94 -7.76
CA GLN A 153 12.88 10.77 -6.46
C GLN A 153 11.48 11.40 -6.41
N ILE A 154 11.31 12.59 -6.99
CA ILE A 154 10.00 13.25 -7.14
C ILE A 154 9.05 12.38 -7.97
N SER A 155 9.54 11.86 -9.09
CA SER A 155 8.77 10.97 -9.96
C SER A 155 8.35 9.69 -9.24
N GLU A 156 9.28 9.05 -8.52
CA GLU A 156 9.02 7.84 -7.73
C GLU A 156 7.96 8.12 -6.65
N ALA A 157 8.10 9.22 -5.90
CA ALA A 157 7.14 9.58 -4.87
C ALA A 157 5.73 9.82 -5.44
N ASN A 158 5.64 10.50 -6.60
CA ASN A 158 4.36 10.71 -7.29
C ASN A 158 3.75 9.39 -7.80
N GLU A 159 4.56 8.50 -8.39
CA GLU A 159 4.10 7.19 -8.85
C GLU A 159 3.57 6.35 -7.68
N MET A 160 4.27 6.37 -6.54
CA MET A 160 3.85 5.67 -5.34
C MET A 160 2.56 6.23 -4.74
N LEU A 161 2.37 7.55 -4.75
CA LEU A 161 1.12 8.19 -4.34
C LEU A 161 -0.04 7.81 -5.28
N GLU A 162 0.20 7.77 -6.60
CA GLU A 162 -0.80 7.33 -7.57
C GLU A 162 -1.16 5.85 -7.38
N LYS A 163 -0.16 5.01 -7.12
CA LYS A 163 -0.36 3.59 -6.83
C LYS A 163 -1.19 3.38 -5.57
N LEU A 164 -0.91 4.12 -4.50
CA LEU A 164 -1.73 4.10 -3.28
C LEU A 164 -3.18 4.53 -3.57
N SER A 165 -3.37 5.54 -4.43
CA SER A 165 -4.71 5.96 -4.85
C SER A 165 -5.46 4.89 -5.65
N LYS A 166 -4.76 4.15 -6.53
CA LYS A 166 -5.34 3.02 -7.26
C LYS A 166 -5.70 1.87 -6.32
N GLU A 167 -4.79 1.52 -5.41
CA GLU A 167 -4.98 0.45 -4.43
C GLU A 167 -6.16 0.76 -3.51
N ALA A 168 -6.29 1.99 -3.03
CA ALA A 168 -7.44 2.41 -2.22
C ALA A 168 -8.78 2.23 -2.96
N LYS A 169 -8.84 2.54 -4.27
CA LYS A 169 -10.04 2.31 -5.09
C LYS A 169 -10.34 0.82 -5.25
N GLU A 170 -9.32 0.01 -5.50
CA GLU A 170 -9.45 -1.45 -5.64
C GLU A 170 -9.93 -2.10 -4.34
N THR A 171 -9.45 -1.63 -3.20
CA THR A 171 -9.81 -2.16 -1.88
C THR A 171 -11.06 -1.51 -1.29
N LYS A 172 -11.77 -0.69 -2.07
CA LYS A 172 -12.95 0.07 -1.65
C LYS A 172 -12.72 0.92 -0.38
N ALA A 173 -11.48 1.35 -0.17
CA ALA A 173 -11.12 2.29 0.88
C ALA A 173 -11.73 3.67 0.60
N ASP A 174 -12.04 4.42 1.65
CA ASP A 174 -12.60 5.77 1.51
C ASP A 174 -11.53 6.69 0.87
N PRO A 175 -11.82 7.34 -0.28
CA PRO A 175 -10.86 8.24 -0.92
C PRO A 175 -10.45 9.42 -0.02
N ALA A 176 -11.26 9.78 0.97
CA ALA A 176 -10.95 10.84 1.94
C ALA A 176 -9.74 10.52 2.84
N TRP A 177 -9.31 9.25 2.91
CA TRP A 177 -8.13 8.86 3.70
C TRP A 177 -6.80 9.19 3.02
N LEU A 178 -6.83 9.56 1.74
CA LEU A 178 -5.63 9.92 0.97
C LEU A 178 -5.37 11.44 0.92
N GLU A 179 -6.28 12.25 1.47
CA GLU A 179 -6.14 13.71 1.56
C GLU A 179 -5.05 14.16 2.53
#